data_AF-A0A538SB78-F1
#
_entry.id   AF-A0A538SB78-F1
#
_cell.length_a   1.000
_cell.length_b   1.000
_cell.length_c   1.000
_cell.angle_alpha   90.00
_cell.angle_beta   90.00
_cell.angle_gamma   90.00
#
_symmetry.space_group_name_H-M   'P 1'
#
loop_
_entity.id
_entity.type
_entity.pdbx_description
1 polymer ?
#
loop_
_entity_poly.entity_id
_entity_poly.type
_entity_poly.pdbx_seq_one_letter_code
_entity_poly.pdbx_strand_id
1 'polypeptide(L)'
;MGPRRPRYLRRRPRGGGGGDGDERGSGARARRRDRPVRLRGRHRAGALQRAPRDRLRGEPRARRAPVPGGARALAAGLAGRHGDRGAPPPGPPARRRRAHLAERRAQGRRGGPARAAVERGAVTAFPRVAVIQFPGVNCEAETLRALERVGLVAEVFRWTRPAGELRDFQAYVLPGGFSYQDRVRAGALAAKDPLVEVLHGELERGKPALGICNGAQVLVEAGLIPGGGGVELALARNRMRGRTGYFSRWVYARVEPSPCVFTRELEPGTVLPLPVAHAEGRFVGSPGRVPALVRAGQTPLRYARHDGALATAFPEHPNGAEESVAAVCNPRGNVLAILPHPERAQDLGAVPRQMVGPWPEARSRAFDDGAGGAEAVDDAGPGLRLFEGLRRHQAWIELVGSDPEAWSALSVARARLPAARGLESLRRWRLVELGGSLPGAADLAACLHRSTQFYNPNKERCTVRNAPGDPAPVRAGEVALLVRERGGGRRRAAERWWAHETGEAVQVREAVAWALGFAAGVDGPAAAAELVALSDRRHGLLCNPFSQIPSLPGSGIPLPWITPGGEPGEPWNTEEEEW
;
A
#
# COMPACT_ATOMS: atom_id res chain seq x y z
N MET A 1 -9.74 53.88 15.02
CA MET A 1 -9.00 54.74 14.07
C MET A 1 -8.24 53.83 13.11
N GLY A 2 -8.56 53.85 11.81
CA GLY A 2 -7.91 52.97 10.82
C GLY A 2 -6.74 53.62 10.09
N PRO A 3 -6.06 52.87 9.20
CA PRO A 3 -5.52 53.44 7.97
C PRO A 3 -5.87 52.57 6.75
N ARG A 4 -6.61 53.08 5.75
CA ARG A 4 -6.16 53.84 4.55
C ARG A 4 -5.40 53.00 3.50
N ARG A 5 -6.08 52.77 2.37
CA ARG A 5 -5.53 52.39 1.04
C ARG A 5 -4.84 53.60 0.37
N PRO A 6 -3.98 53.35 -0.63
CA PRO A 6 -4.18 53.94 -1.97
C PRO A 6 -3.93 52.90 -3.10
N ARG A 7 -4.82 52.72 -4.09
CA ARG A 7 -5.15 53.49 -5.32
C ARG A 7 -4.25 53.20 -6.53
N TYR A 8 -4.95 52.75 -7.59
CA TYR A 8 -4.57 52.47 -8.97
C TYR A 8 -3.92 53.63 -9.72
N LEU A 9 -3.04 53.31 -10.69
CA LEU A 9 -2.83 54.10 -11.90
C LEU A 9 -2.78 53.19 -13.15
N ARG A 10 -3.68 53.47 -14.10
CA ARG A 10 -3.66 53.01 -15.49
C ARG A 10 -2.70 53.88 -16.30
N ARG A 11 -2.00 53.31 -17.28
CA ARG A 11 -1.83 53.92 -18.62
C ARG A 11 -1.38 52.87 -19.66
N ARG A 12 -1.83 53.10 -20.89
CA ARG A 12 -1.81 52.25 -22.10
C ARG A 12 -0.77 52.84 -23.12
N PRO A 13 -0.59 52.32 -24.35
CA PRO A 13 0.69 51.83 -24.88
C PRO A 13 1.33 52.71 -26.00
N ARG A 14 2.56 52.36 -26.39
CA ARG A 14 3.27 52.69 -27.65
C ARG A 14 4.16 51.46 -27.97
N GLY A 15 4.38 50.93 -29.17
CA GLY A 15 4.15 51.39 -30.54
C GLY A 15 5.50 51.42 -31.30
N GLY A 16 5.69 50.49 -32.26
CA GLY A 16 6.76 50.46 -33.29
C GLY A 16 8.09 49.82 -32.84
N GLY A 17 8.84 49.06 -33.65
CA GLY A 17 8.78 48.70 -35.08
C GLY A 17 10.12 48.05 -35.52
N GLY A 18 10.14 47.43 -36.71
CA GLY A 18 11.31 46.86 -37.43
C GLY A 18 11.54 45.37 -37.12
N GLY A 19 11.42 44.41 -38.05
CA GLY A 19 12.00 44.29 -39.42
C GLY A 19 13.18 43.31 -39.30
N ASP A 20 13.49 42.33 -40.15
CA ASP A 20 13.04 41.73 -41.42
C ASP A 20 13.45 40.23 -41.28
N GLY A 21 12.85 39.22 -41.92
CA GLY A 21 12.86 38.95 -43.36
C GLY A 21 12.97 37.42 -43.52
N ASP A 22 12.01 36.81 -44.21
CA ASP A 22 12.22 35.92 -45.37
C ASP A 22 12.36 34.42 -45.01
N GLU A 23 11.70 33.45 -45.65
CA GLU A 23 11.00 33.41 -46.94
C GLU A 23 10.16 32.10 -47.08
N ARG A 24 9.09 32.19 -47.88
CA ARG A 24 8.46 31.19 -48.79
C ARG A 24 7.95 29.84 -48.20
N GLY A 25 6.73 29.38 -48.51
CA GLY A 25 5.75 29.84 -49.49
C GLY A 25 4.52 28.91 -49.59
N SER A 26 3.53 29.40 -50.36
CA SER A 26 2.37 28.75 -51.00
C SER A 26 1.39 27.92 -50.14
N GLY A 27 0.08 27.99 -50.28
CA GLY A 27 -0.80 28.67 -51.22
C GLY A 27 -2.24 28.14 -51.03
N ALA A 28 -3.19 28.79 -51.72
CA ALA A 28 -4.58 28.37 -51.97
C ALA A 28 -5.67 28.70 -50.93
N ARG A 29 -6.40 29.75 -51.31
CA ARG A 29 -7.74 30.20 -50.93
C ARG A 29 -8.81 29.09 -51.00
N ALA A 30 -9.77 29.12 -50.08
CA ALA A 30 -11.20 29.03 -50.42
C ALA A 30 -12.08 29.49 -49.24
N ARG A 31 -12.89 30.53 -49.48
CA ARG A 31 -13.98 30.98 -48.61
C ARG A 31 -15.28 30.27 -49.01
N ARG A 32 -15.97 29.64 -48.06
CA ARG A 32 -17.44 29.40 -48.08
C ARG A 32 -17.91 29.46 -46.61
N ARG A 33 -18.58 30.54 -46.17
CA ARG A 33 -20.04 30.75 -46.16
C ARG A 33 -20.80 29.60 -45.51
N ASP A 34 -21.01 29.68 -44.20
CA ASP A 34 -22.08 28.95 -43.50
C ASP A 34 -23.12 29.95 -42.96
N ARG A 35 -24.37 29.74 -43.38
CA ARG A 35 -25.58 30.33 -42.79
C ARG A 35 -26.23 29.27 -41.87
N PRO A 36 -26.92 29.69 -40.79
CA PRO A 36 -27.46 28.78 -39.79
C PRO A 36 -28.81 28.18 -40.20
N VAL A 37 -28.99 26.88 -39.97
CA VAL A 37 -30.29 26.20 -40.10
C VAL A 37 -31.06 26.31 -38.79
N ARG A 38 -32.25 26.91 -38.88
CA ARG A 38 -33.27 26.99 -37.82
C ARG A 38 -33.97 25.63 -37.66
N LEU A 39 -34.05 25.12 -36.43
CA LEU A 39 -34.96 24.03 -36.06
C LEU A 39 -36.32 24.61 -35.65
N ARG A 40 -37.38 24.23 -36.37
CA ARG A 40 -38.79 24.44 -35.99
C ARG A 40 -39.17 23.41 -34.92
N GLY A 41 -39.83 23.89 -33.87
CA GLY A 41 -40.31 23.07 -32.76
C GLY A 41 -41.58 22.28 -33.04
N ARG A 42 -41.94 21.45 -32.06
CA ARG A 42 -43.32 21.06 -31.75
C ARG A 42 -43.46 20.91 -30.23
N HIS A 43 -44.30 21.76 -29.67
CA HIS A 43 -44.86 21.65 -28.31
C HIS A 43 -45.92 20.55 -28.27
N ARG A 44 -45.99 19.81 -27.15
CA ARG A 44 -47.25 19.40 -26.54
C ARG A 44 -47.11 19.51 -25.02
N ALA A 45 -47.94 20.38 -24.44
CA ALA A 45 -48.15 20.56 -23.02
C ALA A 45 -49.28 19.64 -22.56
N GLY A 46 -49.13 19.04 -21.39
CA GLY A 46 -50.21 18.42 -20.61
C GLY A 46 -50.14 18.99 -19.20
N ALA A 47 -51.13 19.81 -18.86
CA ALA A 47 -51.31 20.42 -17.55
C ALA A 47 -51.88 19.42 -16.54
N LEU A 48 -51.62 19.62 -15.25
CA LEU A 48 -52.63 19.51 -14.17
C LEU A 48 -52.10 20.15 -12.88
N GLN A 49 -52.63 21.35 -12.64
CA GLN A 49 -53.13 21.97 -11.41
C GLN A 49 -52.41 21.74 -10.06
N ARG A 50 -52.10 22.87 -9.42
CA ARG A 50 -51.71 23.03 -8.01
C ARG A 50 -52.80 23.76 -7.23
N ALA A 51 -52.76 23.51 -5.91
CA ALA A 51 -53.15 24.33 -4.74
C ALA A 51 -54.41 23.86 -3.99
N PRO A 52 -54.58 24.17 -2.68
CA PRO A 52 -53.75 25.03 -1.82
C PRO A 52 -53.36 24.42 -0.44
N ARG A 53 -52.63 25.26 0.30
CA ARG A 53 -52.16 25.12 1.69
C ARG A 53 -53.31 25.22 2.68
N ASP A 54 -53.17 24.57 3.84
CA ASP A 54 -53.66 25.11 5.10
C ASP A 54 -52.70 24.88 6.27
N ARG A 55 -52.61 25.91 7.10
CA ARG A 55 -51.89 25.99 8.37
C ARG A 55 -52.75 25.36 9.46
N LEU A 56 -52.14 24.86 10.54
CA LEU A 56 -52.37 25.33 11.91
C LEU A 56 -51.41 24.65 12.90
N ARG A 57 -50.96 25.45 13.87
CA ARG A 57 -50.13 25.11 15.03
C ARG A 57 -51.03 24.66 16.19
N GLY A 58 -50.50 23.84 17.10
CA GLY A 58 -51.03 23.70 18.48
C GLY A 58 -50.60 22.41 19.19
N GLU A 59 -49.61 22.48 20.08
CA GLU A 59 -49.31 21.48 21.12
C GLU A 59 -50.25 21.66 22.36
N PRO A 60 -50.09 21.02 23.56
CA PRO A 60 -49.33 19.83 24.01
C PRO A 60 -50.14 18.87 24.97
N ARG A 61 -49.43 17.86 25.53
CA ARG A 61 -49.70 17.03 26.75
C ARG A 61 -50.53 15.75 26.52
N ALA A 62 -50.33 14.62 27.21
CA ALA A 62 -49.28 14.06 28.07
C ALA A 62 -49.67 12.59 28.41
N ARG A 63 -48.70 11.84 28.94
CA ARG A 63 -48.82 10.62 29.79
C ARG A 63 -48.77 9.23 29.12
N ARG A 64 -48.11 8.36 29.88
CA ARG A 64 -47.48 7.07 29.57
C ARG A 64 -48.41 5.87 29.86
N ALA A 65 -48.18 4.81 29.06
CA ALA A 65 -48.15 3.37 29.38
C ALA A 65 -49.47 2.63 29.73
N PRO A 66 -49.50 1.27 29.70
CA PRO A 66 -48.58 0.27 29.13
C PRO A 66 -49.23 -0.77 28.20
N VAL A 67 -48.37 -1.57 27.57
CA VAL A 67 -48.62 -2.80 26.81
C VAL A 67 -49.18 -3.93 27.72
N PRO A 68 -50.03 -4.82 27.18
CA PRO A 68 -50.05 -6.21 27.62
C PRO A 68 -49.72 -7.18 26.47
N GLY A 69 -48.86 -8.15 26.78
CA GLY A 69 -48.58 -9.29 25.92
C GLY A 69 -49.73 -10.30 25.93
N GLY A 70 -49.74 -11.17 24.91
CA GLY A 70 -50.68 -12.27 24.80
C GLY A 70 -50.40 -13.10 23.56
N ALA A 71 -50.18 -14.39 23.77
CA ALA A 71 -49.63 -15.33 22.82
C ALA A 71 -50.70 -15.97 21.91
N ARG A 72 -50.18 -16.67 20.88
CA ARG A 72 -50.71 -17.86 20.22
C ARG A 72 -51.84 -17.73 19.16
N ALA A 73 -51.46 -18.29 18.01
CA ALA A 73 -52.22 -19.20 17.16
C ALA A 73 -53.42 -18.65 16.38
N LEU A 74 -53.29 -18.70 15.05
CA LEU A 74 -54.29 -19.33 14.20
C LEU A 74 -53.63 -19.69 12.85
N ALA A 75 -53.50 -20.99 12.65
CA ALA A 75 -53.30 -21.60 11.34
C ALA A 75 -54.67 -21.83 10.68
N ALA A 76 -54.61 -22.05 9.37
CA ALA A 76 -55.61 -22.64 8.48
C ALA A 76 -56.43 -21.67 7.63
N GLY A 77 -56.37 -21.91 6.31
CA GLY A 77 -57.32 -21.40 5.34
C GLY A 77 -56.67 -20.84 4.08
N LEU A 78 -56.20 -21.71 3.17
CA LEU A 78 -56.85 -21.91 1.86
C LEU A 78 -55.89 -22.65 0.91
N ALA A 79 -56.29 -23.88 0.61
CA ALA A 79 -55.76 -24.69 -0.47
C ALA A 79 -56.38 -24.27 -1.81
N GLY A 80 -55.62 -24.45 -2.89
CA GLY A 80 -56.16 -24.70 -4.22
C GLY A 80 -55.85 -23.64 -5.27
N ARG A 81 -54.84 -23.91 -6.11
CA ARG A 81 -55.04 -24.26 -7.53
C ARG A 81 -53.70 -24.61 -8.19
N HIS A 82 -53.69 -25.80 -8.78
CA HIS A 82 -52.63 -26.36 -9.61
C HIS A 82 -52.40 -25.52 -10.88
N GLY A 83 -51.14 -25.43 -11.29
CA GLY A 83 -50.69 -24.97 -12.60
C GLY A 83 -49.37 -25.65 -12.93
N ASP A 84 -49.46 -26.67 -13.77
CA ASP A 84 -48.44 -27.61 -14.21
C ASP A 84 -47.39 -26.96 -15.12
N ARG A 85 -46.09 -27.05 -14.77
CA ARG A 85 -44.94 -26.91 -15.70
C ARG A 85 -43.76 -27.77 -15.22
N GLY A 86 -43.29 -28.63 -16.13
CA GLY A 86 -42.33 -29.71 -15.97
C GLY A 86 -41.04 -29.43 -15.18
N ALA A 87 -40.63 -30.47 -14.43
CA ALA A 87 -39.39 -30.52 -13.67
C ALA A 87 -38.15 -30.75 -14.56
N PRO A 88 -36.98 -30.14 -14.26
CA PRO A 88 -35.71 -30.47 -14.90
C PRO A 88 -35.12 -31.79 -14.33
N PRO A 89 -34.23 -32.49 -15.05
CA PRO A 89 -33.72 -33.79 -14.63
C PRO A 89 -32.85 -33.70 -13.35
N PRO A 90 -32.81 -34.78 -12.55
CA PRO A 90 -32.16 -34.76 -11.25
C PRO A 90 -30.63 -34.69 -11.39
N GLY A 91 -30.02 -33.69 -10.75
CA GLY A 91 -28.58 -33.63 -10.54
C GLY A 91 -28.09 -34.74 -9.59
N PRO A 92 -26.77 -35.04 -9.59
CA PRO A 92 -26.21 -36.16 -8.84
C PRO A 92 -26.37 -35.99 -7.31
N PRO A 93 -26.44 -37.10 -6.55
CA PRO A 93 -26.93 -37.11 -5.18
C PRO A 93 -26.06 -36.30 -4.21
N ALA A 94 -26.76 -35.54 -3.34
CA ALA A 94 -26.22 -34.58 -2.35
C ALA A 94 -25.21 -35.16 -1.32
N ARG A 95 -24.97 -36.47 -1.31
CA ARG A 95 -23.99 -37.11 -0.42
C ARG A 95 -22.53 -36.88 -0.86
N ARG A 96 -22.24 -36.70 -2.16
CA ARG A 96 -20.87 -36.39 -2.62
C ARG A 96 -20.45 -34.94 -2.36
N ARG A 97 -21.39 -33.98 -2.30
CA ARG A 97 -21.10 -32.57 -2.00
C ARG A 97 -20.77 -32.32 -0.53
N ARG A 98 -21.38 -33.05 0.41
CA ARG A 98 -21.08 -32.91 1.86
C ARG A 98 -19.72 -33.50 2.24
N ALA A 99 -19.31 -34.62 1.64
CA ALA A 99 -17.98 -35.19 1.86
C ALA A 99 -16.88 -34.26 1.33
N HIS A 100 -17.06 -33.70 0.12
CA HIS A 100 -16.09 -32.80 -0.48
C HIS A 100 -16.00 -31.42 0.22
N LEU A 101 -17.11 -30.90 0.76
CA LEU A 101 -17.09 -29.69 1.61
C LEU A 101 -16.49 -29.94 3.00
N ALA A 102 -16.62 -31.16 3.54
CA ALA A 102 -15.99 -31.55 4.81
C ALA A 102 -14.47 -31.76 4.64
N GLU A 103 -14.02 -32.37 3.55
CA GLU A 103 -12.61 -32.48 3.17
C GLU A 103 -11.98 -31.10 2.93
N ARG A 104 -12.68 -30.17 2.26
CA ARG A 104 -12.20 -28.78 2.10
C ARG A 104 -12.14 -27.99 3.40
N ARG A 105 -13.01 -28.27 4.39
CA ARG A 105 -12.92 -27.70 5.75
C ARG A 105 -11.77 -28.30 6.57
N ALA A 106 -11.42 -29.55 6.32
CA ALA A 106 -10.26 -30.21 6.93
C ALA A 106 -8.93 -29.79 6.28
N GLN A 107 -8.91 -29.57 4.96
CA GLN A 107 -7.74 -29.10 4.21
C GLN A 107 -7.52 -27.59 4.34
N GLY A 108 -8.57 -26.77 4.44
CA GLY A 108 -8.49 -25.33 4.72
C GLY A 108 -8.13 -24.97 6.17
N ARG A 109 -8.02 -25.97 7.06
CA ARG A 109 -7.49 -25.83 8.42
C ARG A 109 -6.00 -26.10 8.54
N ARG A 110 -5.34 -26.57 7.48
CA ARG A 110 -3.88 -26.55 7.42
C ARG A 110 -3.46 -25.11 7.18
N GLY A 111 -3.14 -24.40 8.26
CA GLY A 111 -2.51 -23.09 8.18
C GLY A 111 -1.32 -23.19 7.21
N GLY A 112 -1.21 -22.23 6.30
CA GLY A 112 -0.09 -22.18 5.35
C GLY A 112 1.27 -22.30 6.08
N PRO A 113 2.36 -22.59 5.35
CA PRO A 113 3.68 -22.82 5.95
C PRO A 113 4.11 -21.72 6.94
N ALA A 114 3.66 -20.48 6.75
CA ALA A 114 3.85 -19.36 7.67
C ALA A 114 3.16 -19.54 9.05
N ARG A 115 1.93 -20.06 9.11
CA ARG A 115 1.21 -20.31 10.37
C ARG A 115 1.80 -21.48 11.15
N ALA A 116 2.21 -22.54 10.44
CA ALA A 116 2.87 -23.70 11.04
C ALA A 116 4.31 -23.41 11.53
N ALA A 117 4.93 -22.33 11.06
CA ALA A 117 6.22 -21.86 11.58
C ALA A 117 6.07 -21.13 12.93
N VAL A 118 4.98 -20.35 13.09
CA VAL A 118 4.64 -19.62 14.32
C VAL A 118 4.31 -20.58 15.49
N GLU A 119 3.62 -21.69 15.23
CA GLU A 119 3.25 -22.68 16.26
C GLU A 119 4.43 -23.54 16.76
N ARG A 120 5.59 -23.52 16.09
CA ARG A 120 6.78 -24.34 16.43
C ARG A 120 7.89 -23.59 17.17
N GLY A 121 7.60 -22.41 17.72
CA GLY A 121 8.58 -21.65 18.52
C GLY A 121 9.77 -21.11 17.73
N ALA A 122 9.78 -21.26 16.40
CA ALA A 122 10.73 -20.59 15.53
C ALA A 122 10.23 -19.17 15.29
N VAL A 123 10.76 -18.21 16.06
CA VAL A 123 10.56 -16.79 15.83
C VAL A 123 11.18 -16.46 14.48
N THR A 124 10.36 -16.42 13.44
CA THR A 124 10.79 -16.06 12.09
C THR A 124 10.51 -14.57 11.90
N ALA A 125 11.58 -13.76 11.91
CA ALA A 125 11.48 -12.32 11.82
C ALA A 125 11.22 -11.90 10.36
N PHE A 126 9.97 -12.00 9.93
CA PHE A 126 9.48 -11.46 8.65
C PHE A 126 8.94 -10.05 8.81
N PRO A 127 8.84 -9.27 7.71
CA PRO A 127 7.99 -8.08 7.72
C PRO A 127 6.57 -8.51 8.09
N ARG A 128 6.18 -8.21 9.32
CA ARG A 128 4.80 -8.30 9.78
C ARG A 128 4.06 -7.08 9.27
N VAL A 129 2.98 -7.32 8.55
CA VAL A 129 2.07 -6.27 8.10
C VAL A 129 0.87 -6.22 9.04
N ALA A 130 0.63 -5.08 9.67
CA ALA A 130 -0.55 -4.86 10.50
C ALA A 130 -1.72 -4.48 9.60
N VAL A 131 -2.76 -5.33 9.57
CA VAL A 131 -4.05 -5.01 8.96
C VAL A 131 -4.95 -4.44 10.05
N ILE A 132 -5.04 -3.11 10.13
CA ILE A 132 -5.66 -2.40 11.26
C ILE A 132 -7.19 -2.50 11.16
N GLN A 133 -7.83 -3.11 12.18
CA GLN A 133 -9.27 -3.28 12.27
C GLN A 133 -9.87 -2.36 13.32
N PHE A 134 -10.53 -1.30 12.87
CA PHE A 134 -11.48 -0.51 13.67
C PHE A 134 -12.88 -1.14 13.64
N PRO A 135 -13.78 -0.83 14.59
CA PRO A 135 -15.16 -1.30 14.55
C PRO A 135 -15.83 -0.94 13.22
N GLY A 136 -16.40 -1.89 12.49
CA GLY A 136 -17.14 -1.65 11.23
C GLY A 136 -16.29 -1.63 9.95
N VAL A 137 -14.97 -1.80 10.05
CA VAL A 137 -14.15 -2.23 8.90
C VAL A 137 -14.66 -3.60 8.42
N ASN A 138 -14.59 -3.87 7.12
CA ASN A 138 -15.15 -5.10 6.53
C ASN A 138 -14.34 -5.69 5.36
N CYS A 139 -13.13 -5.19 5.13
CA CYS A 139 -12.26 -5.61 4.02
C CYS A 139 -10.97 -6.30 4.50
N GLU A 140 -10.89 -6.73 5.76
CA GLU A 140 -9.68 -7.27 6.37
C GLU A 140 -9.29 -8.62 5.75
N ALA A 141 -10.29 -9.47 5.45
CA ALA A 141 -10.05 -10.82 4.96
C ALA A 141 -9.45 -10.82 3.55
N GLU A 142 -9.99 -10.02 2.64
CA GLU A 142 -9.43 -9.89 1.29
C GLU A 142 -8.08 -9.16 1.29
N THR A 143 -7.88 -8.20 2.21
CA THR A 143 -6.58 -7.53 2.40
C THR A 143 -5.51 -8.51 2.88
N LEU A 144 -5.81 -9.34 3.87
CA LEU A 144 -4.91 -10.41 4.32
C LEU A 144 -4.55 -11.35 3.18
N ARG A 145 -5.56 -11.82 2.42
CA ARG A 145 -5.32 -12.70 1.28
C ARG A 145 -4.40 -12.06 0.23
N ALA A 146 -4.59 -10.78 -0.07
CA ALA A 146 -3.74 -10.06 -1.03
C ALA A 146 -2.28 -9.99 -0.55
N LEU A 147 -2.06 -9.68 0.74
CA LEU A 147 -0.75 -9.66 1.37
C LEU A 147 -0.09 -11.05 1.37
N GLU A 148 -0.83 -12.09 1.74
CA GLU A 148 -0.35 -13.48 1.72
C GLU A 148 0.05 -13.93 0.30
N ARG A 149 -0.73 -13.56 -0.72
CA ARG A 149 -0.44 -13.88 -2.13
C ARG A 149 0.81 -13.20 -2.66
N VAL A 150 1.19 -12.04 -2.11
CA VAL A 150 2.48 -11.40 -2.41
C VAL A 150 3.62 -11.89 -1.52
N GLY A 151 3.40 -12.94 -0.73
CA GLY A 151 4.41 -13.51 0.15
C GLY A 151 4.72 -12.62 1.34
N LEU A 152 3.77 -11.85 1.86
CA LEU A 152 3.93 -11.09 3.09
C LEU A 152 3.24 -11.80 4.26
N VAL A 153 3.82 -11.67 5.44
CA VAL A 153 3.19 -12.16 6.68
C VAL A 153 2.35 -11.03 7.26
N ALA A 154 1.05 -11.23 7.35
CA ALA A 154 0.12 -10.22 7.81
C ALA A 154 -0.82 -10.77 8.89
N GLU A 155 -1.28 -9.89 9.78
CA GLU A 155 -2.29 -10.23 10.77
C GLU A 155 -3.25 -9.06 11.00
N VAL A 156 -4.46 -9.39 11.47
CA VAL A 156 -5.41 -8.38 11.91
C VAL A 156 -4.94 -7.77 13.23
N PHE A 157 -4.63 -6.47 13.19
CA PHE A 157 -4.37 -5.68 14.37
C PHE A 157 -5.66 -4.99 14.82
N ARG A 158 -6.33 -5.56 15.83
CA ARG A 158 -7.60 -5.01 16.33
C ARG A 158 -7.37 -3.73 17.15
N TRP A 159 -8.27 -2.77 17.01
CA TRP A 159 -8.29 -1.52 17.78
C TRP A 159 -8.24 -1.70 19.31
N THR A 160 -8.67 -2.85 19.83
CA THR A 160 -8.62 -3.17 21.26
C THR A 160 -7.24 -3.60 21.76
N ARG A 161 -6.27 -3.83 20.87
CA ARG A 161 -4.91 -4.19 21.25
C ARG A 161 -4.16 -2.96 21.78
N PRO A 162 -3.19 -3.13 22.69
CA PRO A 162 -2.30 -2.05 23.11
C PRO A 162 -1.64 -1.36 21.90
N ALA A 163 -1.81 -0.04 21.77
CA ALA A 163 -1.34 0.71 20.61
C ALA A 163 0.17 0.58 20.37
N GLY A 164 0.95 0.48 21.44
CA GLY A 164 2.41 0.34 21.38
C GLY A 164 2.90 -0.87 20.59
N GLU A 165 2.11 -1.95 20.51
CA GLU A 165 2.45 -3.15 19.73
C GLU A 165 2.53 -2.88 18.22
N LEU A 166 1.94 -1.78 17.72
CA LEU A 166 2.08 -1.41 16.30
C LEU A 166 3.54 -1.16 15.89
N ARG A 167 4.42 -0.83 16.84
CA ARG A 167 5.85 -0.58 16.59
C ARG A 167 6.60 -1.83 16.11
N ASP A 168 6.07 -3.02 16.39
CA ASP A 168 6.67 -4.30 16.02
C ASP A 168 6.46 -4.65 14.54
N PHE A 169 5.53 -3.95 13.88
CA PHE A 169 5.16 -4.19 12.49
C PHE A 169 6.00 -3.38 11.51
N GLN A 170 6.17 -3.90 10.30
CA GLN A 170 7.02 -3.32 9.27
C GLN A 170 6.24 -2.49 8.26
N ALA A 171 4.96 -2.77 8.09
CA ALA A 171 4.06 -2.03 7.22
C ALA A 171 2.64 -2.07 7.80
N TYR A 172 1.81 -1.14 7.34
CA TYR A 172 0.44 -1.00 7.82
C TYR A 172 -0.52 -0.97 6.65
N VAL A 173 -1.65 -1.66 6.77
CA VAL A 173 -2.77 -1.51 5.86
C VAL A 173 -4.00 -1.15 6.68
N LEU A 174 -4.65 -0.06 6.31
CA LEU A 174 -5.96 0.32 6.83
C LEU A 174 -6.98 -0.10 5.76
N PRO A 175 -7.75 -1.17 5.98
CA PRO A 175 -8.65 -1.71 4.97
C PRO A 175 -9.89 -0.82 4.75
N GLY A 176 -10.63 -1.15 3.69
CA GLY A 176 -11.93 -0.55 3.43
C GLY A 176 -13.04 -1.02 4.40
N GLY A 177 -14.18 -0.33 4.32
CA GLY A 177 -15.36 -0.63 5.12
C GLY A 177 -16.11 0.62 5.56
N PHE A 178 -16.65 0.58 6.77
CA PHE A 178 -17.41 1.69 7.35
C PHE A 178 -17.01 1.81 8.82
N SER A 179 -15.77 2.23 9.10
CA SER A 179 -15.30 2.39 10.48
C SER A 179 -16.24 3.29 11.28
N TYR A 180 -16.69 2.79 12.42
CA TYR A 180 -17.74 3.37 13.26
C TYR A 180 -19.02 3.72 12.49
N GLN A 181 -19.33 2.95 11.44
CA GLN A 181 -20.46 3.12 10.51
C GLN A 181 -20.50 4.49 9.82
N ASP A 182 -19.36 5.17 9.69
CA ASP A 182 -19.25 6.51 9.11
C ASP A 182 -20.20 7.55 9.76
N ARG A 183 -20.58 7.36 11.04
CA ARG A 183 -21.70 8.09 11.69
C ARG A 183 -21.55 9.61 11.74
N VAL A 184 -20.32 10.13 11.80
CA VAL A 184 -20.04 11.57 11.79
C VAL A 184 -19.61 11.99 10.39
N ARG A 185 -18.49 11.44 9.96
CA ARG A 185 -17.95 11.43 8.60
C ARG A 185 -17.16 10.14 8.45
N ALA A 186 -17.01 9.68 7.22
CA ALA A 186 -16.27 8.45 6.98
C ALA A 186 -14.80 8.59 7.46
N GLY A 187 -14.34 7.63 8.27
CA GLY A 187 -12.99 7.60 8.85
C GLY A 187 -12.71 8.59 10.01
N ALA A 188 -13.56 9.59 10.26
CA ALA A 188 -13.26 10.66 11.22
C ALA A 188 -13.12 10.19 12.68
N LEU A 189 -13.93 9.21 13.12
CA LEU A 189 -13.82 8.65 14.47
C LEU A 189 -12.59 7.76 14.62
N ALA A 190 -12.32 6.91 13.61
CA ALA A 190 -11.14 6.06 13.60
C ALA A 190 -9.83 6.87 13.54
N ALA A 191 -9.82 8.03 12.88
CA ALA A 191 -8.67 8.93 12.84
C ALA A 191 -8.28 9.52 14.20
N LYS A 192 -9.15 9.41 15.22
CA LYS A 192 -8.88 9.86 16.60
C LYS A 192 -8.53 8.71 17.55
N ASP A 193 -8.42 7.49 17.03
CA ASP A 193 -8.05 6.33 17.81
C ASP A 193 -6.55 6.39 18.19
N PRO A 194 -6.16 5.99 19.43
CA PRO A 194 -4.75 5.96 19.86
C PRO A 194 -3.83 5.16 18.94
N LEU A 195 -4.37 4.16 18.20
CA LEU A 195 -3.60 3.44 17.18
C LEU A 195 -3.04 4.38 16.11
N VAL A 196 -3.78 5.43 15.74
CA VAL A 196 -3.40 6.36 14.67
C VAL A 196 -2.25 7.27 15.12
N GLU A 197 -2.18 7.61 16.41
CA GLU A 197 -1.05 8.36 16.97
C GLU A 197 0.25 7.56 16.89
N VAL A 198 0.22 6.29 17.33
CA VAL A 198 1.39 5.42 17.21
C VAL A 198 1.76 5.21 15.75
N LEU A 199 0.76 4.94 14.89
CA LEU A 199 0.96 4.81 13.45
C LEU A 199 1.69 6.03 12.88
N HIS A 200 1.24 7.26 13.19
CA HIS A 200 1.87 8.48 12.70
C HIS A 200 3.38 8.52 12.99
N GLY A 201 3.79 8.20 14.22
CA GLY A 201 5.21 8.12 14.58
C GLY A 201 5.99 7.09 13.77
N GLU A 202 5.36 5.95 13.45
CA GLU A 202 5.98 4.91 12.63
C GLU A 202 6.09 5.30 11.14
N LEU A 203 5.12 6.07 10.62
CA LEU A 203 5.16 6.60 9.26
C LEU A 203 6.20 7.71 9.10
N GLU A 204 6.43 8.52 10.14
CA GLU A 204 7.53 9.50 10.19
C GLU A 204 8.90 8.84 10.27
N ARG A 205 8.98 7.59 10.75
CA ARG A 205 10.18 6.74 10.65
C ARG A 205 10.34 6.10 9.26
N GLY A 206 9.43 6.37 8.34
CA GLY A 206 9.49 5.91 6.95
C GLY A 206 8.85 4.53 6.70
N LYS A 207 8.19 3.93 7.70
CA LYS A 207 7.43 2.68 7.47
C LYS A 207 6.27 2.95 6.50
N PRO A 208 5.95 2.01 5.58
CA PRO A 208 4.89 2.24 4.61
C PRO A 208 3.48 1.98 5.19
N ALA A 209 2.51 2.78 4.74
CA ALA A 209 1.09 2.55 5.01
C ALA A 209 0.20 2.69 3.77
N LEU A 210 -0.72 1.75 3.62
CA LEU A 210 -1.75 1.76 2.59
C LEU A 210 -3.13 1.91 3.23
N GLY A 211 -3.81 3.03 2.98
CA GLY A 211 -5.21 3.22 3.33
C GLY A 211 -6.10 3.00 2.12
N ILE A 212 -7.00 2.01 2.21
CA ILE A 212 -7.89 1.62 1.12
C ILE A 212 -9.32 2.04 1.46
N CYS A 213 -9.98 2.79 0.56
CA CYS A 213 -11.36 3.25 0.70
C CYS A 213 -11.62 3.94 2.06
N ASN A 214 -12.13 3.20 3.05
CA ASN A 214 -12.30 3.74 4.41
C ASN A 214 -11.00 4.00 5.13
N GLY A 215 -9.98 3.17 4.95
CA GLY A 215 -8.64 3.46 5.44
C GLY A 215 -8.05 4.73 4.83
N ALA A 216 -8.33 5.02 3.56
CA ALA A 216 -7.93 6.29 2.93
C ALA A 216 -8.57 7.50 3.64
N GLN A 217 -9.84 7.37 4.01
CA GLN A 217 -10.57 8.40 4.77
C GLN A 217 -9.97 8.61 6.17
N VAL A 218 -9.58 7.53 6.85
CA VAL A 218 -8.88 7.61 8.13
C VAL A 218 -7.54 8.37 7.99
N LEU A 219 -6.73 8.02 6.98
CA LEU A 219 -5.44 8.70 6.77
C LEU A 219 -5.59 10.19 6.45
N VAL A 220 -6.62 10.56 5.69
CA VAL A 220 -6.92 11.97 5.36
C VAL A 220 -7.43 12.73 6.60
N GLU A 221 -8.38 12.18 7.36
CA GLU A 221 -8.91 12.81 8.59
C GLU A 221 -7.86 12.85 9.73
N ALA A 222 -6.82 12.01 9.66
CA ALA A 222 -5.67 12.04 10.55
C ALA A 222 -4.61 13.07 10.15
N GLY A 223 -4.73 13.70 8.97
CA GLY A 223 -3.71 14.62 8.45
C GLY A 223 -2.44 13.94 7.92
N LEU A 224 -2.46 12.61 7.77
CA LEU A 224 -1.35 11.82 7.22
C LEU A 224 -1.28 11.94 5.69
N ILE A 225 -2.39 12.34 5.05
CA ILE A 225 -2.48 12.64 3.62
C ILE A 225 -3.07 14.04 3.43
N PRO A 226 -2.36 14.95 2.73
CA PRO A 226 -1.09 14.75 2.05
C PRO A 226 0.12 14.75 3.00
N GLY A 227 -0.08 14.81 4.31
CA GLY A 227 0.97 14.96 5.32
C GLY A 227 1.19 16.43 5.69
N GLY A 228 2.12 16.72 6.61
CA GLY A 228 2.47 18.09 7.01
C GLY A 228 1.90 18.56 8.35
N GLY A 229 1.40 17.65 9.19
CA GLY A 229 1.03 17.96 10.58
C GLY A 229 -0.39 18.50 10.78
N GLY A 230 -1.25 18.45 9.75
CA GLY A 230 -2.64 18.89 9.83
C GLY A 230 -3.55 18.34 8.72
N VAL A 231 -4.86 18.52 8.88
CA VAL A 231 -5.88 18.08 7.91
C VAL A 231 -6.05 19.15 6.82
N GLU A 232 -5.51 18.89 5.64
CA GLU A 232 -5.57 19.82 4.49
C GLU A 232 -6.46 19.34 3.34
N LEU A 233 -6.82 18.06 3.36
CA LEU A 233 -7.72 17.43 2.40
C LEU A 233 -8.92 16.83 3.14
N ALA A 234 -9.99 16.61 2.40
CA ALA A 234 -11.12 15.82 2.83
C ALA A 234 -11.58 14.89 1.70
N LEU A 235 -12.21 13.79 2.07
CA LEU A 235 -12.93 12.92 1.15
C LEU A 235 -14.43 13.20 1.26
N ALA A 236 -14.93 14.00 0.33
CA ALA A 236 -16.31 14.45 0.33
C ALA A 236 -17.24 13.46 -0.37
N ARG A 237 -18.55 13.63 -0.15
CA ARG A 237 -19.60 12.94 -0.91
C ARG A 237 -19.38 13.00 -2.41
N ASN A 238 -19.59 11.85 -3.05
CA ASN A 238 -19.52 11.69 -4.50
C ASN A 238 -20.50 12.65 -5.20
N ARG A 239 -20.06 13.27 -6.30
CA ARG A 239 -20.91 14.00 -7.24
C ARG A 239 -20.97 13.25 -8.56
N MET A 240 -22.09 12.61 -8.81
CA MET A 240 -22.36 11.86 -10.04
C MET A 240 -23.43 12.58 -10.88
N ARG A 241 -23.57 12.21 -12.15
CA ARG A 241 -24.61 12.79 -13.01
C ARG A 241 -26.01 12.53 -12.42
N GLY A 242 -26.67 13.60 -11.96
CA GLY A 242 -28.03 13.56 -11.44
C GLY A 242 -28.21 12.93 -10.05
N ARG A 243 -27.13 12.52 -9.34
CA ARG A 243 -27.23 11.93 -8.00
C ARG A 243 -25.96 12.08 -7.16
N THR A 244 -26.10 11.84 -5.85
CA THR A 244 -25.00 11.71 -4.89
C THR A 244 -25.13 10.38 -4.14
N GLY A 245 -24.14 10.03 -3.32
CA GLY A 245 -24.15 8.84 -2.47
C GLY A 245 -23.30 7.69 -3.01
N TYR A 246 -23.61 6.48 -2.53
CA TYR A 246 -22.83 5.28 -2.75
C TYR A 246 -22.77 4.88 -4.23
N PHE A 247 -21.57 4.48 -4.68
CA PHE A 247 -21.34 3.95 -6.01
C PHE A 247 -20.41 2.74 -5.92
N SER A 248 -20.82 1.64 -6.56
CA SER A 248 -20.06 0.41 -6.61
C SER A 248 -19.99 -0.11 -8.04
N ARG A 249 -18.79 -0.12 -8.62
CA ARG A 249 -18.52 -0.69 -9.95
C ARG A 249 -17.04 -0.93 -10.15
N TRP A 250 -16.69 -1.56 -11.26
CA TRP A 250 -15.33 -1.52 -11.79
C TRP A 250 -15.08 -0.23 -12.57
N VAL A 251 -13.92 0.39 -12.32
CA VAL A 251 -13.42 1.59 -12.99
C VAL A 251 -12.04 1.29 -13.56
N TYR A 252 -11.54 2.19 -14.41
CA TYR A 252 -10.13 2.19 -14.79
C TYR A 252 -9.42 3.29 -14.03
N ALA A 253 -8.24 2.97 -13.51
CA ALA A 253 -7.31 3.93 -12.94
C ALA A 253 -5.99 3.85 -13.72
N ARG A 254 -5.50 4.98 -14.18
CA ARG A 254 -4.21 5.11 -14.83
C ARG A 254 -3.14 5.42 -13.82
N VAL A 255 -2.00 4.75 -13.93
CA VAL A 255 -0.79 5.02 -13.17
C VAL A 255 -0.17 6.33 -13.64
N GLU A 256 0.11 7.22 -12.71
CA GLU A 256 0.85 8.47 -12.95
C GLU A 256 2.28 8.35 -12.39
N PRO A 257 3.26 9.10 -12.93
CA PRO A 257 4.58 9.22 -12.31
C PRO A 257 4.45 9.71 -10.86
N SER A 258 5.03 8.98 -9.90
CA SER A 258 4.88 9.28 -8.48
C SER A 258 6.00 8.66 -7.63
N PRO A 259 6.40 9.29 -6.50
CA PRO A 259 7.33 8.68 -5.54
C PRO A 259 6.69 7.54 -4.72
N CYS A 260 5.39 7.30 -4.87
CA CYS A 260 4.60 6.35 -4.09
C CYS A 260 5.16 4.92 -4.17
N VAL A 261 5.52 4.33 -3.02
CA VAL A 261 6.13 2.99 -2.96
C VAL A 261 5.23 1.88 -3.51
N PHE A 262 3.92 2.10 -3.51
CA PHE A 262 2.90 1.13 -3.96
C PHE A 262 2.65 1.17 -5.48
N THR A 263 3.13 2.19 -6.19
CA THR A 263 2.86 2.35 -7.63
C THR A 263 4.10 2.67 -8.46
N ARG A 264 5.23 3.01 -7.83
CA ARG A 264 6.51 3.33 -8.52
C ARG A 264 7.07 2.20 -9.38
N GLU A 265 6.59 0.98 -9.18
CA GLU A 265 6.97 -0.25 -9.90
C GLU A 265 6.07 -0.51 -11.10
N LEU A 266 5.10 0.37 -11.33
CA LEU A 266 4.15 0.27 -12.42
C LEU A 266 4.51 1.31 -13.46
N GLU A 267 4.58 0.89 -14.70
CA GLU A 267 4.86 1.78 -15.82
C GLU A 267 3.82 2.92 -15.88
N PRO A 268 4.25 4.19 -15.87
CA PRO A 268 3.34 5.32 -16.05
C PRO A 268 2.50 5.16 -17.31
N GLY A 269 1.21 5.45 -17.21
CA GLY A 269 0.25 5.20 -18.29
C GLY A 269 -0.41 3.81 -18.25
N THR A 270 0.09 2.88 -17.44
CA THR A 270 -0.58 1.58 -17.21
C THR A 270 -2.01 1.80 -16.72
N VAL A 271 -2.96 1.14 -17.37
CA VAL A 271 -4.38 1.20 -17.02
C VAL A 271 -4.78 -0.03 -16.23
N LEU A 272 -5.15 0.19 -14.97
CA LEU A 272 -5.58 -0.85 -14.04
C LEU A 272 -7.11 -0.86 -13.90
N PRO A 273 -7.80 -1.97 -14.22
CA PRO A 273 -9.19 -2.14 -13.84
C PRO A 273 -9.28 -2.45 -12.35
N LEU A 274 -9.95 -1.59 -11.60
CA LEU A 274 -10.09 -1.71 -10.14
C LEU A 274 -11.55 -1.47 -9.72
N PRO A 275 -12.07 -2.21 -8.73
CA PRO A 275 -13.39 -1.93 -8.17
C PRO A 275 -13.36 -0.68 -7.28
N VAL A 276 -14.44 0.10 -7.30
CA VAL A 276 -14.74 1.15 -6.31
C VAL A 276 -16.02 0.78 -5.59
N ALA A 277 -16.15 1.20 -4.33
CA ALA A 277 -17.28 0.87 -3.47
C ALA A 277 -17.43 1.89 -2.33
N HIS A 278 -17.75 3.15 -2.65
CA HIS A 278 -17.76 4.25 -1.67
C HIS A 278 -18.83 5.30 -1.97
N ALA A 279 -19.26 6.02 -0.92
CA ALA A 279 -20.14 7.19 -1.02
C ALA A 279 -19.41 8.53 -0.85
N GLU A 280 -18.26 8.51 -0.17
CA GLU A 280 -17.45 9.67 0.20
C GLU A 280 -16.02 9.47 -0.30
N GLY A 281 -15.80 9.51 -1.61
CA GLY A 281 -14.46 9.27 -2.19
C GLY A 281 -13.90 10.44 -2.98
N ARG A 282 -14.51 11.62 -2.89
CA ARG A 282 -14.10 12.77 -3.69
C ARG A 282 -13.04 13.58 -2.95
N PHE A 283 -11.78 13.53 -3.39
CA PHE A 283 -10.74 14.40 -2.85
C PHE A 283 -11.10 15.88 -3.07
N VAL A 284 -11.11 16.65 -1.99
CA VAL A 284 -11.31 18.09 -2.00
C VAL A 284 -10.33 18.76 -1.05
N GLY A 285 -9.94 19.98 -1.34
CA GLY A 285 -9.13 20.83 -0.48
C GLY A 285 -9.37 22.29 -0.78
N SER A 286 -8.59 23.17 -0.15
CA SER A 286 -8.58 24.60 -0.47
C SER A 286 -8.32 24.82 -1.97
N PRO A 287 -8.81 25.93 -2.57
CA PRO A 287 -8.61 26.21 -3.99
C PRO A 287 -7.14 26.05 -4.41
N GLY A 288 -6.89 25.24 -5.44
CA GLY A 288 -5.55 24.96 -5.96
C GLY A 288 -4.76 23.89 -5.22
N ARG A 289 -5.25 23.33 -4.10
CA ARG A 289 -4.54 22.29 -3.35
C ARG A 289 -4.42 20.99 -4.14
N VAL A 290 -5.52 20.48 -4.71
CA VAL A 290 -5.49 19.26 -5.53
C VAL A 290 -4.61 19.43 -6.78
N PRO A 291 -4.72 20.53 -7.55
CA PRO A 291 -3.79 20.80 -8.64
C PRO A 291 -2.31 20.86 -8.21
N ALA A 292 -2.01 21.37 -7.01
CA ALA A 292 -0.64 21.38 -6.49
C ALA A 292 -0.11 19.96 -6.23
N LEU A 293 -0.94 19.06 -5.72
CA LEU A 293 -0.57 17.65 -5.51
C LEU A 293 -0.29 16.94 -6.83
N VAL A 294 -1.09 17.21 -7.86
CA VAL A 294 -0.85 16.68 -9.23
C VAL A 294 0.50 17.16 -9.74
N ARG A 295 0.80 18.46 -9.64
CA ARG A 295 2.11 19.01 -10.05
C ARG A 295 3.29 18.43 -9.24
N ALA A 296 3.06 18.07 -7.98
CA ALA A 296 4.06 17.46 -7.12
C ALA A 296 4.23 15.94 -7.34
N GLY A 297 3.49 15.32 -8.27
CA GLY A 297 3.53 13.87 -8.49
C GLY A 297 2.93 13.05 -7.34
N GLN A 298 2.14 13.69 -6.46
CA GLN A 298 1.55 13.05 -5.27
C GLN A 298 0.21 12.36 -5.55
N THR A 299 -0.19 12.23 -6.82
CA THR A 299 -1.45 11.60 -7.24
C THR A 299 -1.16 10.36 -8.08
N PRO A 300 -0.71 9.24 -7.48
CA PRO A 300 -0.19 8.07 -8.22
C PRO A 300 -1.23 7.37 -9.09
N LEU A 301 -2.52 7.59 -8.85
CA LEU A 301 -3.60 7.05 -9.65
C LEU A 301 -4.65 8.11 -9.94
N ARG A 302 -5.06 8.18 -11.21
CA ARG A 302 -6.16 9.03 -11.68
C ARG A 302 -7.18 8.17 -12.42
N TYR A 303 -8.47 8.45 -12.22
CA TYR A 303 -9.53 7.78 -12.97
C TYR A 303 -9.36 8.03 -14.46
N ALA A 304 -9.45 6.96 -15.22
CA ALA A 304 -9.23 6.95 -16.65
C ALA A 304 -10.32 6.15 -17.37
N ARG A 305 -10.27 6.18 -18.69
CA ARG A 305 -10.96 5.24 -19.56
C ARG A 305 -10.03 4.08 -19.88
N HIS A 306 -10.57 3.06 -20.55
CA HIS A 306 -9.79 1.88 -20.97
C HIS A 306 -8.63 2.23 -21.91
N ASP A 307 -8.76 3.30 -22.70
CA ASP A 307 -7.72 3.81 -23.62
C ASP A 307 -6.65 4.67 -22.93
N GLY A 308 -6.72 4.81 -21.60
CA GLY A 308 -5.78 5.60 -20.82
C GLY A 308 -6.03 7.09 -20.83
N ALA A 309 -7.03 7.63 -21.54
CA ALA A 309 -7.39 9.04 -21.37
C ALA A 309 -8.05 9.29 -20.00
N LEU A 310 -7.82 10.46 -19.41
CA LEU A 310 -8.42 10.81 -18.12
C LEU A 310 -9.95 10.84 -18.21
N ALA A 311 -10.59 10.24 -17.21
CA ALA A 311 -12.04 10.23 -17.11
C ALA A 311 -12.53 11.55 -16.51
N THR A 312 -13.27 12.34 -17.29
CA THR A 312 -13.79 13.64 -16.85
C THR A 312 -15.29 13.62 -16.54
N ALA A 313 -16.00 12.54 -16.90
CA ALA A 313 -17.44 12.42 -16.76
C ALA A 313 -17.86 11.05 -16.22
N PHE A 314 -19.04 11.02 -15.59
CA PHE A 314 -19.68 9.79 -15.13
C PHE A 314 -20.14 8.94 -16.32
N PRO A 315 -20.02 7.59 -16.28
CA PRO A 315 -19.63 6.79 -15.12
C PRO A 315 -18.11 6.56 -14.94
N GLU A 316 -17.29 6.77 -15.97
CA GLU A 316 -15.82 6.62 -15.97
C GLU A 316 -15.17 7.34 -14.79
N HIS A 317 -15.66 8.54 -14.49
CA HIS A 317 -15.31 9.35 -13.34
C HIS A 317 -16.36 9.15 -12.22
N PRO A 318 -16.10 8.30 -11.21
CA PRO A 318 -17.14 7.78 -10.33
C PRO A 318 -17.64 8.76 -9.28
N ASN A 319 -16.84 9.77 -8.93
CA ASN A 319 -17.07 10.57 -7.71
C ASN A 319 -16.97 12.08 -7.91
N GLY A 320 -16.54 12.56 -9.07
CA GLY A 320 -16.41 13.99 -9.34
C GLY A 320 -15.19 14.64 -8.70
N ALA A 321 -14.11 13.89 -8.42
CA ALA A 321 -12.86 14.43 -7.90
C ALA A 321 -12.24 15.44 -8.87
N GLU A 322 -11.67 16.51 -8.32
CA GLU A 322 -10.88 17.45 -9.11
C GLU A 322 -9.68 16.70 -9.70
N GLU A 323 -9.29 17.06 -10.92
CA GLU A 323 -8.19 16.39 -11.64
C GLU A 323 -8.37 14.86 -11.77
N SER A 324 -9.59 14.32 -11.68
CA SER A 324 -9.83 12.86 -11.77
C SER A 324 -9.02 12.05 -10.75
N VAL A 325 -8.61 12.62 -9.61
CA VAL A 325 -7.72 11.96 -8.64
C VAL A 325 -8.43 10.78 -7.98
N ALA A 326 -7.79 9.60 -8.04
CA ALA A 326 -8.26 8.36 -7.41
C ALA A 326 -7.44 7.96 -6.17
N ALA A 327 -6.19 8.43 -6.09
CA ALA A 327 -5.31 8.19 -4.95
C ALA A 327 -4.36 9.38 -4.71
N VAL A 328 -3.95 9.58 -3.46
CA VAL A 328 -2.98 10.59 -3.04
C VAL A 328 -1.93 9.95 -2.12
N CYS A 329 -0.65 10.25 -2.32
CA CYS A 329 0.43 9.87 -1.43
C CYS A 329 1.03 11.08 -0.68
N ASN A 330 1.73 10.81 0.42
CA ASN A 330 2.52 11.85 1.10
C ASN A 330 3.80 12.21 0.30
N PRO A 331 4.49 13.33 0.61
CA PRO A 331 5.70 13.74 -0.11
C PRO A 331 6.82 12.70 -0.11
N ARG A 332 6.95 11.94 0.98
CA ARG A 332 7.93 10.85 1.11
C ARG A 332 7.57 9.61 0.29
N GLY A 333 6.33 9.50 -0.18
CA GLY A 333 5.82 8.38 -0.97
C GLY A 333 5.57 7.09 -0.18
N ASN A 334 5.80 7.05 1.14
CA ASN A 334 5.59 5.85 1.96
C ASN A 334 4.14 5.68 2.43
N VAL A 335 3.30 6.70 2.34
CA VAL A 335 1.89 6.62 2.73
C VAL A 335 1.00 6.85 1.52
N LEU A 336 0.05 5.95 1.27
CA LEU A 336 -0.91 6.03 0.16
C LEU A 336 -2.35 5.95 0.68
N ALA A 337 -3.18 6.92 0.29
CA ALA A 337 -4.63 6.86 0.39
C ALA A 337 -5.22 6.60 -1.00
N ILE A 338 -5.91 5.46 -1.18
CA ILE A 338 -6.51 5.04 -2.44
C ILE A 338 -8.01 4.74 -2.26
N LEU A 339 -8.87 5.20 -3.17
CA LEU A 339 -10.31 4.97 -3.09
C LEU A 339 -10.79 3.70 -3.80
N PRO A 340 -10.22 3.33 -4.96
CA PRO A 340 -10.36 1.97 -5.49
C PRO A 340 -9.89 0.89 -4.49
N HIS A 341 -10.43 -0.31 -4.63
CA HIS A 341 -10.14 -1.50 -3.81
C HIS A 341 -9.21 -2.48 -4.57
N PRO A 342 -7.88 -2.28 -4.53
CA PRO A 342 -6.94 -3.20 -5.19
C PRO A 342 -6.98 -4.61 -4.61
N GLU A 343 -7.25 -4.77 -3.31
CA GLU A 343 -7.40 -6.05 -2.64
C GLU A 343 -8.57 -6.88 -3.20
N ARG A 344 -9.59 -6.24 -3.77
CA ARG A 344 -10.72 -6.93 -4.43
C ARG A 344 -10.45 -7.27 -5.89
N ALA A 345 -9.36 -6.76 -6.47
CA ALA A 345 -8.88 -7.09 -7.79
C ALA A 345 -7.59 -7.93 -7.74
N GLN A 346 -7.40 -8.68 -6.65
CA GLN A 346 -6.23 -9.53 -6.47
C GLN A 346 -6.21 -10.71 -7.44
N ASP A 347 -7.37 -11.30 -7.75
CA ASP A 347 -7.49 -12.48 -8.61
C ASP A 347 -7.84 -12.06 -10.05
N LEU A 348 -7.14 -12.63 -11.05
CA LEU A 348 -7.47 -12.41 -12.46
C LEU A 348 -8.92 -12.81 -12.77
N GLY A 349 -9.40 -13.88 -12.13
CA GLY A 349 -10.76 -14.36 -12.25
C GLY A 349 -11.84 -13.37 -11.82
N ALA A 350 -11.51 -12.42 -10.95
CA ALA A 350 -12.45 -11.40 -10.47
C ALA A 350 -12.71 -10.29 -11.49
N VAL A 351 -11.81 -10.10 -12.47
CA VAL A 351 -11.91 -9.04 -13.48
C VAL A 351 -13.14 -9.28 -14.39
N PRO A 352 -14.05 -8.32 -14.58
CA PRO A 352 -15.23 -8.54 -15.41
C PRO A 352 -14.89 -8.75 -16.89
N ARG A 353 -15.55 -9.73 -17.53
CA ARG A 353 -15.33 -10.14 -18.94
C ARG A 353 -15.70 -9.02 -19.91
N GLN A 354 -16.69 -8.22 -19.55
CA GLN A 354 -17.22 -7.12 -20.36
C GLN A 354 -16.36 -5.85 -20.36
N MET A 355 -15.32 -5.80 -19.52
CA MET A 355 -14.36 -4.70 -19.58
C MET A 355 -13.44 -4.88 -20.79
N VAL A 356 -12.90 -3.77 -21.29
CA VAL A 356 -11.95 -3.73 -22.40
C VAL A 356 -10.53 -3.59 -21.85
N GLY A 357 -9.56 -4.26 -22.48
CA GLY A 357 -8.13 -4.12 -22.19
C GLY A 357 -7.45 -5.45 -21.85
N PRO A 358 -6.15 -5.40 -21.51
CA PRO A 358 -5.31 -6.60 -21.41
C PRO A 358 -5.75 -7.55 -20.29
N TRP A 359 -6.30 -7.04 -19.19
CA TRP A 359 -6.72 -7.86 -18.05
C TRP A 359 -7.99 -8.69 -18.33
N PRO A 360 -9.10 -8.11 -18.84
CA PRO A 360 -10.26 -8.89 -19.28
C PRO A 360 -9.93 -9.90 -20.39
N GLU A 361 -9.02 -9.56 -21.30
CA GLU A 361 -8.57 -10.45 -22.37
C GLU A 361 -7.74 -11.61 -21.81
N ALA A 362 -6.78 -11.33 -20.92
CA ALA A 362 -6.01 -12.35 -20.23
C ALA A 362 -6.90 -13.30 -19.43
N ARG A 363 -7.91 -12.75 -18.74
CA ARG A 363 -8.93 -13.57 -18.08
C ARG A 363 -9.70 -14.43 -19.08
N SER A 364 -10.16 -13.88 -20.20
CA SER A 364 -10.93 -14.64 -21.18
C SER A 364 -10.10 -15.80 -21.73
N ARG A 365 -8.84 -15.56 -22.11
CA ARG A 365 -7.88 -16.61 -22.53
C ARG A 365 -7.71 -17.69 -21.46
N ALA A 366 -7.48 -17.30 -20.21
CA ALA A 366 -7.31 -18.22 -19.08
C ALA A 366 -8.51 -19.18 -18.89
N PHE A 367 -9.73 -18.74 -19.25
CA PHE A 367 -10.94 -19.56 -19.15
C PHE A 367 -11.28 -20.33 -20.43
N ASP A 368 -11.04 -19.74 -21.61
CA ASP A 368 -11.53 -20.26 -22.88
C ASP A 368 -10.57 -21.30 -23.49
N ASP A 369 -9.26 -21.23 -23.19
CA ASP A 369 -8.24 -22.11 -23.77
C ASP A 369 -8.18 -23.52 -23.14
N GLY A 370 -9.02 -23.84 -22.15
CA GLY A 370 -9.07 -25.15 -21.49
C GLY A 370 -7.79 -25.60 -20.74
N ALA A 371 -6.70 -24.85 -20.87
CA ALA A 371 -5.37 -25.16 -20.34
C ALA A 371 -5.19 -24.81 -18.85
N GLY A 372 -6.04 -23.93 -18.29
CA GLY A 372 -5.87 -23.40 -16.94
C GLY A 372 -6.72 -24.04 -15.84
N GLY A 373 -7.73 -24.85 -16.20
CA GLY A 373 -8.67 -25.42 -15.23
C GLY A 373 -9.29 -24.37 -14.28
N ALA A 374 -9.71 -24.80 -13.09
CA ALA A 374 -10.16 -23.88 -12.03
C ALA A 374 -9.01 -23.05 -11.42
N GLU A 375 -7.75 -23.31 -11.80
CA GLU A 375 -6.55 -22.73 -11.17
C GLU A 375 -6.13 -21.39 -11.81
N ALA A 376 -6.32 -21.19 -13.11
CA ALA A 376 -6.00 -19.91 -13.78
C ALA A 376 -6.91 -18.74 -13.34
N VAL A 377 -8.00 -19.04 -12.62
CA VAL A 377 -8.88 -18.06 -11.99
C VAL A 377 -8.19 -17.38 -10.79
N ASP A 378 -7.25 -18.08 -10.16
CA ASP A 378 -6.42 -17.64 -9.03
C ASP A 378 -5.11 -16.97 -9.48
N ASP A 379 -4.92 -16.71 -10.78
CA ASP A 379 -3.78 -15.95 -11.30
C ASP A 379 -3.76 -14.51 -10.74
N ALA A 380 -2.60 -13.86 -10.82
CA ALA A 380 -2.42 -12.49 -10.35
C ALA A 380 -3.31 -11.52 -11.16
N GLY A 381 -4.18 -10.80 -10.45
CA GLY A 381 -5.01 -9.73 -10.98
C GLY A 381 -4.35 -8.35 -10.88
N PRO A 382 -4.95 -7.33 -11.49
CA PRO A 382 -4.38 -5.99 -11.60
C PRO A 382 -4.14 -5.32 -10.25
N GLY A 383 -4.98 -5.60 -9.25
CA GLY A 383 -4.86 -5.00 -7.93
C GLY A 383 -3.69 -5.54 -7.11
N LEU A 384 -3.27 -6.78 -7.37
CA LEU A 384 -2.16 -7.41 -6.65
C LEU A 384 -0.83 -6.66 -6.84
N ARG A 385 -0.68 -6.02 -8.01
CA ARG A 385 0.48 -5.20 -8.39
C ARG A 385 0.80 -4.07 -7.40
N LEU A 386 -0.20 -3.54 -6.69
CA LEU A 386 0.04 -2.50 -5.68
C LEU A 386 0.63 -3.05 -4.37
N PHE A 387 0.40 -4.33 -4.07
CA PHE A 387 0.94 -5.01 -2.90
C PHE A 387 2.36 -5.53 -3.16
N GLU A 388 2.74 -5.69 -4.43
CA GLU A 388 4.10 -6.08 -4.83
C GLU A 388 5.14 -5.02 -4.42
N GLY A 389 4.78 -3.74 -4.42
CA GLY A 389 5.67 -2.67 -3.95
C GLY A 389 6.03 -2.72 -2.45
N LEU A 390 5.35 -3.57 -1.67
CA LEU A 390 5.72 -3.90 -0.30
C LEU A 390 6.75 -5.05 -0.21
N ARG A 391 6.98 -5.80 -1.29
CA ARG A 391 8.01 -6.84 -1.34
C ARG A 391 9.39 -6.18 -1.29
N ARG A 392 10.32 -6.90 -0.67
CA ARG A 392 11.74 -6.56 -0.64
C ARG A 392 12.51 -7.83 -0.93
N HIS A 393 13.45 -7.75 -1.85
CA HIS A 393 14.34 -8.86 -2.19
C HIS A 393 15.71 -8.61 -1.59
N GLN A 394 16.41 -9.67 -1.23
CA GLN A 394 17.72 -9.55 -0.60
C GLN A 394 18.74 -10.45 -1.28
N ALA A 395 19.90 -9.89 -1.58
CA ALA A 395 21.08 -10.63 -2.00
C ALA A 395 22.11 -10.63 -0.86
N TRP A 396 22.41 -11.82 -0.36
CA TRP A 396 23.37 -12.06 0.71
C TRP A 396 24.68 -12.55 0.12
N ILE A 397 25.71 -11.72 0.23
CA ILE A 397 26.97 -11.92 -0.49
C ILE A 397 28.06 -12.22 0.55
N GLU A 398 28.66 -13.40 0.43
CA GLU A 398 29.76 -13.88 1.28
C GLU A 398 31.02 -14.08 0.45
N LEU A 399 32.20 -13.83 1.02
CA LEU A 399 33.46 -14.29 0.43
C LEU A 399 33.58 -15.81 0.54
N VAL A 400 33.99 -16.47 -0.55
CA VAL A 400 34.24 -17.94 -0.57
C VAL A 400 35.53 -18.30 0.15
N GLY A 401 36.49 -17.36 0.22
CA GLY A 401 37.79 -17.52 0.86
C GLY A 401 37.91 -16.87 2.24
N SER A 402 39.14 -16.61 2.68
CA SER A 402 39.40 -15.87 3.92
C SER A 402 38.95 -14.41 3.79
N ASP A 403 38.30 -13.91 4.83
CA ASP A 403 37.93 -12.51 4.97
C ASP A 403 38.85 -11.84 6.02
N PRO A 404 39.84 -11.04 5.59
CA PRO A 404 40.77 -10.37 6.49
C PRO A 404 40.08 -9.41 7.47
N GLU A 405 38.95 -8.80 7.06
CA GLU A 405 38.19 -7.88 7.91
C GLU A 405 37.47 -8.67 9.01
N ALA A 406 36.91 -9.83 8.69
CA ALA A 406 36.32 -10.71 9.69
C ALA A 406 37.35 -11.28 10.67
N TRP A 407 38.54 -11.67 10.18
CA TRP A 407 39.65 -12.10 11.03
C TRP A 407 40.15 -10.99 11.97
N SER A 408 40.29 -9.78 11.43
CA SER A 408 40.71 -8.62 12.22
C SER A 408 39.68 -8.27 13.28
N ALA A 409 38.39 -8.23 12.90
CA ALA A 409 37.28 -7.99 13.82
C ALA A 409 37.21 -9.05 14.94
N LEU A 410 37.36 -10.34 14.61
CA LEU A 410 37.40 -11.41 15.60
C LEU A 410 38.58 -11.25 16.58
N SER A 411 39.77 -10.98 16.06
CA SER A 411 41.00 -10.84 16.86
C SER A 411 40.91 -9.68 17.83
N VAL A 412 40.43 -8.52 17.34
CA VAL A 412 40.24 -7.35 18.19
C VAL A 412 39.09 -7.57 19.19
N ALA A 413 38.05 -8.32 18.82
CA ALA A 413 36.91 -8.57 19.72
C ALA A 413 37.39 -9.33 20.94
N ARG A 414 38.12 -10.43 20.72
CA ARG A 414 38.72 -11.23 21.80
C ARG A 414 39.70 -10.44 22.67
N ALA A 415 40.48 -9.55 22.07
CA ALA A 415 41.46 -8.76 22.80
C ALA A 415 40.84 -7.63 23.64
N ARG A 416 39.73 -7.04 23.19
CA ARG A 416 39.16 -5.81 23.78
C ARG A 416 37.90 -6.04 24.60
N LEU A 417 37.18 -7.13 24.36
CA LEU A 417 35.85 -7.37 24.93
C LEU A 417 35.86 -8.68 25.74
N PRO A 418 35.71 -8.62 27.07
CA PRO A 418 35.55 -9.82 27.89
C PRO A 418 34.40 -10.72 27.42
N ALA A 419 33.29 -10.13 26.96
CA ALA A 419 32.13 -10.82 26.37
C ALA A 419 32.46 -11.60 25.07
N ALA A 420 33.58 -11.30 24.40
CA ALA A 420 34.02 -12.00 23.19
C ALA A 420 34.90 -13.23 23.47
N ARG A 421 35.16 -13.60 24.74
CA ARG A 421 36.01 -14.76 25.07
C ARG A 421 35.44 -16.09 24.56
N GLY A 422 34.11 -16.21 24.46
CA GLY A 422 33.43 -17.36 23.89
C GLY A 422 33.19 -17.30 22.38
N LEU A 423 33.60 -16.21 21.71
CA LEU A 423 33.41 -16.04 20.27
C LEU A 423 34.49 -16.82 19.51
N GLU A 424 34.10 -17.87 18.80
CA GLU A 424 34.98 -18.79 18.09
C GLU A 424 35.25 -18.37 16.65
N SER A 425 34.23 -17.85 15.98
CA SER A 425 34.31 -17.46 14.58
C SER A 425 33.49 -16.22 14.29
N LEU A 426 33.94 -15.48 13.28
CA LEU A 426 33.23 -14.34 12.73
C LEU A 426 33.23 -14.48 11.21
N ARG A 427 32.07 -14.38 10.58
CA ARG A 427 31.93 -14.29 9.11
C ARG A 427 31.23 -13.01 8.76
N ARG A 428 31.65 -12.35 7.69
CA ARG A 428 31.00 -11.14 7.20
C ARG A 428 30.19 -11.44 5.95
N TRP A 429 29.05 -10.78 5.86
CA TRP A 429 28.24 -10.69 4.67
C TRP A 429 28.02 -9.25 4.27
N ARG A 430 27.99 -9.04 2.97
CA ARG A 430 27.41 -7.85 2.37
C ARG A 430 25.98 -8.16 1.97
N LEU A 431 25.05 -7.37 2.50
CA LEU A 431 23.64 -7.52 2.24
C LEU A 431 23.20 -6.41 1.31
N VAL A 432 22.73 -6.79 0.12
CA VAL A 432 22.10 -5.86 -0.80
C VAL A 432 20.60 -6.09 -0.77
N GLU A 433 19.86 -5.07 -0.37
CA GLU A 433 18.40 -5.09 -0.48
C GLU A 433 17.98 -4.36 -1.76
N LEU A 434 17.10 -5.03 -2.49
CA LEU A 434 16.47 -4.54 -3.70
C LEU A 434 14.98 -4.34 -3.41
N GLY A 435 14.48 -3.15 -3.66
CA GLY A 435 13.04 -2.88 -3.73
C GLY A 435 12.72 -2.22 -5.06
N GLY A 436 11.52 -2.43 -5.59
CA GLY A 436 11.21 -2.04 -6.96
C GLY A 436 10.55 -3.19 -7.72
N SER A 437 10.19 -2.90 -8.98
CA SER A 437 9.78 -3.90 -9.96
C SER A 437 10.96 -4.86 -10.15
N LEU A 438 10.88 -6.02 -9.52
CA LEU A 438 11.95 -6.99 -9.50
C LEU A 438 11.45 -8.26 -10.19
N PRO A 439 12.29 -8.88 -11.03
CA PRO A 439 11.90 -10.09 -11.72
C PRO A 439 11.79 -11.25 -10.72
N GLY A 440 11.25 -12.38 -11.17
CA GLY A 440 11.15 -13.58 -10.34
C GLY A 440 12.51 -14.01 -9.77
N ALA A 441 12.49 -14.82 -8.70
CA ALA A 441 13.69 -15.22 -7.95
C ALA A 441 14.87 -15.71 -8.81
N ALA A 442 14.59 -16.53 -9.82
CA ALA A 442 15.60 -17.09 -10.72
C ALA A 442 16.22 -16.03 -11.63
N ASP A 443 15.39 -15.18 -12.23
CA ASP A 443 15.82 -14.09 -13.10
C ASP A 443 16.59 -13.02 -12.31
N LEU A 444 16.16 -12.74 -11.08
CA LEU A 444 16.85 -11.86 -10.15
C LEU A 444 18.25 -12.38 -9.83
N ALA A 445 18.37 -13.66 -9.50
CA ALA A 445 19.67 -14.30 -9.27
C ALA A 445 20.55 -14.24 -10.51
N ALA A 446 19.99 -14.49 -11.70
CA ALA A 446 20.71 -14.40 -12.97
C ALA A 446 21.19 -12.96 -13.27
N CYS A 447 20.36 -11.95 -13.04
CA CYS A 447 20.73 -10.54 -13.20
C CYS A 447 21.86 -10.13 -12.25
N LEU A 448 21.77 -10.55 -10.98
CA LEU A 448 22.84 -10.32 -10.02
C LEU A 448 24.14 -11.02 -10.41
N HIS A 449 24.07 -12.25 -10.91
CA HIS A 449 25.24 -13.05 -11.30
C HIS A 449 26.00 -12.46 -12.49
N ARG A 450 25.29 -11.83 -13.43
CA ARG A 450 25.92 -11.15 -14.58
C ARG A 450 26.58 -9.81 -14.21
N SER A 451 26.42 -9.36 -12.97
CA SER A 451 26.83 -8.03 -12.53
C SER A 451 28.00 -8.03 -11.56
N THR A 452 29.14 -7.51 -12.01
CA THR A 452 30.26 -7.23 -11.10
C THR A 452 30.00 -6.03 -10.18
N GLN A 453 28.94 -5.23 -10.43
CA GLN A 453 28.54 -4.14 -9.54
C GLN A 453 27.93 -4.65 -8.22
N PHE A 454 27.28 -5.82 -8.28
CA PHE A 454 26.63 -6.41 -7.12
C PHE A 454 27.53 -7.41 -6.43
N TYR A 455 28.18 -8.33 -7.13
CA TYR A 455 29.16 -9.22 -6.52
C TYR A 455 30.06 -9.88 -7.58
N ASN A 456 31.20 -10.41 -7.15
CA ASN A 456 32.13 -11.13 -7.99
C ASN A 456 31.92 -12.64 -7.83
N PRO A 457 31.29 -13.34 -8.80
CA PRO A 457 30.99 -14.76 -8.66
C PRO A 457 32.22 -15.67 -8.57
N ASN A 458 33.40 -15.19 -8.95
CA ASN A 458 34.65 -15.96 -8.81
C ASN A 458 35.23 -15.92 -7.38
N LYS A 459 34.81 -14.95 -6.55
CA LYS A 459 35.34 -14.74 -5.20
C LYS A 459 34.27 -14.75 -4.12
N GLU A 460 33.03 -14.51 -4.49
CA GLU A 460 31.90 -14.31 -3.62
C GLU A 460 30.73 -15.24 -3.99
N ARG A 461 30.02 -15.75 -2.98
CA ARG A 461 28.80 -16.52 -3.10
C ARG A 461 27.62 -15.61 -2.79
N CYS A 462 26.65 -15.55 -3.70
CA CYS A 462 25.41 -14.81 -3.49
C CYS A 462 24.26 -15.78 -3.21
N THR A 463 23.54 -15.53 -2.12
CA THR A 463 22.29 -16.22 -1.77
C THR A 463 21.15 -15.21 -1.85
N VAL A 464 20.19 -15.43 -2.74
CA VAL A 464 19.04 -14.54 -2.89
C VAL A 464 17.88 -15.03 -2.03
N ARG A 465 17.29 -14.13 -1.25
CA ARG A 465 16.08 -14.38 -0.44
C ARG A 465 14.94 -13.53 -1.00
N ASN A 466 13.86 -14.20 -1.40
CA ASN A 466 12.74 -13.61 -2.12
C ASN A 466 11.39 -13.97 -1.48
N ALA A 467 11.34 -15.10 -0.77
CA ALA A 467 10.16 -15.54 -0.05
C ALA A 467 10.40 -15.44 1.46
N PRO A 468 9.34 -15.28 2.27
CA PRO A 468 9.46 -15.41 3.71
C PRO A 468 10.19 -16.70 4.11
N GLY A 469 9.85 -17.86 3.55
CA GLY A 469 10.45 -19.13 3.99
C GLY A 469 11.98 -19.30 3.83
N ASP A 470 12.70 -18.40 3.15
CA ASP A 470 14.12 -18.60 2.85
C ASP A 470 14.98 -18.37 4.11
N PRO A 471 15.77 -19.35 4.59
CA PRO A 471 16.62 -19.16 5.76
C PRO A 471 17.77 -18.19 5.46
N ALA A 472 18.25 -17.48 6.49
CA ALA A 472 19.52 -16.77 6.39
C ALA A 472 20.67 -17.78 6.21
N PRO A 473 21.74 -17.45 5.47
CA PRO A 473 22.87 -18.36 5.22
C PRO A 473 23.81 -18.53 6.44
N VAL A 474 23.25 -18.54 7.65
CA VAL A 474 23.96 -18.85 8.91
C VAL A 474 24.16 -20.36 9.02
N ARG A 475 25.27 -20.78 9.62
CA ARG A 475 25.53 -22.20 9.96
C ARG A 475 24.82 -22.55 11.27
N ALA A 476 24.63 -23.85 11.52
CA ALA A 476 24.05 -24.32 12.77
C ALA A 476 24.88 -23.80 13.97
N GLY A 477 24.22 -23.18 14.94
CA GLY A 477 24.87 -22.61 16.13
C GLY A 477 25.41 -21.19 15.97
N GLU A 478 25.34 -20.58 14.77
CA GLU A 478 25.71 -19.18 14.59
C GLU A 478 24.55 -18.23 14.92
N VAL A 479 24.90 -17.08 15.49
CA VAL A 479 24.00 -15.94 15.71
C VAL A 479 24.34 -14.87 14.68
N ALA A 480 23.34 -14.33 14.01
CA ALA A 480 23.56 -13.23 13.09
C ALA A 480 23.57 -11.88 13.84
N LEU A 481 24.30 -10.90 13.34
CA LEU A 481 24.26 -9.51 13.78
C LEU A 481 24.22 -8.62 12.55
N LEU A 482 23.16 -7.85 12.41
CA LEU A 482 22.97 -6.96 11.28
C LEU A 482 23.47 -5.55 11.62
N VAL A 483 24.21 -4.93 10.71
CA VAL A 483 24.85 -3.62 10.84
C VAL A 483 24.50 -2.75 9.64
N ARG A 484 24.01 -1.54 9.91
CA ARG A 484 23.37 -0.70 8.90
C ARG A 484 23.89 0.72 8.96
N GLU A 485 24.03 1.41 7.83
CA GLU A 485 24.32 2.84 7.86
C GLU A 485 23.14 3.66 8.36
N ARG A 486 23.42 4.67 9.20
CA ARG A 486 22.46 5.71 9.57
C ARG A 486 22.02 6.45 8.31
N GLY A 487 20.72 6.45 8.01
CA GLY A 487 20.16 7.08 6.80
C GLY A 487 19.91 6.13 5.63
N GLY A 488 20.20 4.82 5.75
CA GLY A 488 19.65 3.82 4.84
C GLY A 488 20.51 3.40 3.63
N GLY A 489 21.81 3.73 3.61
CA GLY A 489 22.82 3.10 2.76
C GLY A 489 22.47 2.94 1.27
N ARG A 490 21.91 3.98 0.62
CA ARG A 490 21.48 3.88 -0.79
C ARG A 490 22.68 3.84 -1.76
N ARG A 491 22.64 2.90 -2.70
CA ARG A 491 23.69 2.69 -3.71
C ARG A 491 23.28 3.25 -5.08
N ARG A 492 23.31 4.58 -5.24
CA ARG A 492 22.88 5.25 -6.49
C ARG A 492 23.60 4.76 -7.76
N ALA A 493 24.85 4.33 -7.66
CA ALA A 493 25.57 3.76 -8.79
C ALA A 493 25.01 2.39 -9.22
N ALA A 494 24.65 1.54 -8.26
CA ALA A 494 24.02 0.24 -8.52
C ALA A 494 22.60 0.42 -9.06
N GLU A 495 21.86 1.42 -8.56
CA GLU A 495 20.54 1.80 -9.11
C GLU A 495 20.65 2.23 -10.58
N ARG A 496 21.65 3.05 -10.94
CA ARG A 496 21.90 3.46 -12.33
C ARG A 496 22.29 2.29 -13.23
N TRP A 497 23.17 1.41 -12.75
CA TRP A 497 23.54 0.21 -13.48
C TRP A 497 22.33 -0.67 -13.76
N TRP A 498 21.45 -0.86 -12.76
CA TRP A 498 20.28 -1.70 -12.91
C TRP A 498 19.31 -1.15 -13.97
N ALA A 499 19.06 0.16 -13.92
CA ALA A 499 18.23 0.84 -14.91
C ALA A 499 18.82 0.71 -16.33
N HIS A 500 20.14 0.79 -16.47
CA HIS A 500 20.81 0.59 -17.76
C HIS A 500 20.64 -0.84 -18.31
N GLU A 501 20.83 -1.85 -17.47
CA GLU A 501 20.86 -3.25 -17.92
C GLU A 501 19.48 -3.89 -18.08
N THR A 502 18.52 -3.49 -17.26
CA THR A 502 17.20 -4.14 -17.19
C THR A 502 16.08 -3.27 -17.74
N GLY A 503 16.32 -1.98 -17.93
CA GLY A 503 15.28 -0.98 -18.24
C GLY A 503 14.41 -0.58 -17.04
N GLU A 504 14.55 -1.28 -15.90
CA GLU A 504 13.68 -1.09 -14.73
C GLU A 504 14.35 -0.22 -13.66
N ALA A 505 13.59 0.65 -13.00
CA ALA A 505 14.09 1.45 -11.89
C ALA A 505 13.98 0.67 -10.57
N VAL A 506 15.11 0.34 -9.96
CA VAL A 506 15.15 -0.30 -8.63
C VAL A 506 15.82 0.59 -7.60
N GLN A 507 15.43 0.40 -6.34
CA GLN A 507 16.11 0.95 -5.18
C GLN A 507 17.09 -0.09 -4.64
N VAL A 508 18.34 0.31 -4.50
CA VAL A 508 19.40 -0.54 -3.97
C VAL A 508 19.88 0.03 -2.65
N ARG A 509 19.82 -0.78 -1.60
CA ARG A 509 20.39 -0.45 -0.28
C ARG A 509 21.40 -1.50 0.12
N GLU A 510 22.36 -1.10 0.92
CA GLU A 510 23.41 -1.98 1.41
C GLU A 510 23.53 -1.95 2.93
N ALA A 511 23.80 -3.12 3.49
CA ALA A 511 24.10 -3.33 4.89
C ALA A 511 25.22 -4.38 5.01
N VAL A 512 25.80 -4.48 6.21
CA VAL A 512 26.71 -5.54 6.59
C VAL A 512 26.00 -6.46 7.56
N ALA A 513 26.21 -7.76 7.47
CA ALA A 513 25.79 -8.69 8.51
C ALA A 513 26.99 -9.53 8.95
N TRP A 514 27.03 -9.87 10.23
CA TRP A 514 28.04 -10.72 10.83
C TRP A 514 27.39 -12.04 11.26
N ALA A 515 28.04 -13.16 10.97
CA ALA A 515 27.78 -14.43 11.63
C ALA A 515 28.74 -14.56 12.81
N LEU A 516 28.21 -14.75 14.01
CA LEU A 516 28.95 -14.95 15.24
C LEU A 516 28.79 -16.42 15.62
N GLY A 517 29.86 -17.20 15.55
CA GLY A 517 29.90 -18.56 16.08
C GLY A 517 30.49 -18.55 17.48
N PHE A 518 29.76 -19.13 18.44
CA PHE A 518 30.19 -19.21 19.84
C PHE A 518 30.54 -20.65 20.22
N ALA A 519 31.40 -20.79 21.22
CA ALA A 519 31.79 -22.07 21.79
C ALA A 519 30.59 -22.84 22.35
N ALA A 520 30.68 -24.17 22.32
CA ALA A 520 29.65 -25.04 22.87
C ALA A 520 29.41 -24.75 24.36
N GLY A 521 28.14 -24.59 24.74
CA GLY A 521 27.74 -24.25 26.11
C GLY A 521 27.65 -22.75 26.42
N VAL A 522 28.04 -21.88 25.48
CA VAL A 522 27.77 -20.44 25.57
C VAL A 522 26.36 -20.15 25.03
N ASP A 523 25.58 -19.37 25.78
CA ASP A 523 24.34 -18.78 25.27
C ASP A 523 24.68 -17.72 24.21
N GLY A 524 24.77 -18.15 22.96
CA GLY A 524 25.14 -17.32 21.82
C GLY A 524 24.27 -16.07 21.69
N PRO A 525 22.93 -16.17 21.73
CA PRO A 525 22.05 -14.99 21.71
C PRO A 525 22.33 -13.99 22.82
N ALA A 526 22.51 -14.45 24.07
CA ALA A 526 22.84 -13.56 25.19
C ALA A 526 24.23 -12.92 25.02
N ALA A 527 25.24 -13.70 24.64
CA ALA A 527 26.60 -13.19 24.40
C ALA A 527 26.63 -12.19 23.23
N ALA A 528 25.86 -12.42 22.17
CA ALA A 528 25.72 -11.49 21.07
C ALA A 528 25.05 -10.18 21.51
N ALA A 529 24.04 -10.24 22.41
CA ALA A 529 23.40 -9.06 23.00
C ALA A 529 24.40 -8.21 23.79
N GLU A 530 25.27 -8.83 24.58
CA GLU A 530 26.35 -8.12 25.28
C GLU A 530 27.33 -7.44 24.29
N LEU A 531 27.71 -8.14 23.21
CA LEU A 531 28.58 -7.57 22.17
C LEU A 531 27.96 -6.36 21.47
N VAL A 532 26.63 -6.33 21.33
CA VAL A 532 25.91 -5.17 20.77
C VAL A 532 25.79 -4.04 21.79
N ALA A 533 25.49 -4.33 23.06
CA ALA A 533 25.36 -3.31 24.10
C ALA A 533 26.66 -2.51 24.34
N LEU A 534 27.81 -3.10 23.99
CA LEU A 534 29.12 -2.44 24.02
C LEU A 534 29.28 -1.30 22.97
N SER A 535 28.26 -1.02 22.15
CA SER A 535 28.23 0.06 21.16
C SER A 535 28.39 1.48 21.74
N ASP A 536 28.26 1.64 23.06
CA ASP A 536 28.42 2.94 23.74
C ASP A 536 29.89 3.34 24.00
N ARG A 537 30.84 2.51 23.55
CA ARG A 537 32.27 2.90 23.51
C ARG A 537 32.55 3.66 22.23
N ARG A 538 33.43 4.68 22.28
CA ARG A 538 33.83 5.58 21.17
C ARG A 538 34.27 4.88 19.86
N HIS A 539 34.42 3.55 19.85
CA HIS A 539 34.71 2.73 18.67
C HIS A 539 34.00 1.38 18.81
N GLY A 540 32.83 1.22 18.20
CA GLY A 540 32.18 -0.08 18.11
C GLY A 540 32.95 -0.95 17.11
N LEU A 541 33.36 -2.13 17.54
CA LEU A 541 34.30 -2.95 16.78
C LEU A 541 33.66 -3.62 15.55
N LEU A 542 32.40 -4.03 15.69
CA LEU A 542 31.61 -4.67 14.63
C LEU A 542 30.75 -3.65 13.87
N CYS A 543 30.60 -2.44 14.41
CA CYS A 543 29.86 -1.33 13.81
C CYS A 543 30.35 0.01 14.37
N ASN A 544 30.51 1.02 13.52
CA ASN A 544 30.83 2.36 14.02
C ASN A 544 29.54 3.00 14.60
N PRO A 545 29.45 3.25 15.92
CA PRO A 545 28.21 3.73 16.52
C PRO A 545 27.82 5.13 16.03
N PHE A 546 28.76 5.94 15.55
CA PHE A 546 28.47 7.28 15.04
C PHE A 546 27.85 7.27 13.63
N SER A 547 28.09 6.22 12.84
CA SER A 547 27.62 6.11 11.46
C SER A 547 26.71 4.92 11.19
N GLN A 548 26.60 3.97 12.12
CA GLN A 548 25.90 2.70 11.92
C GLN A 548 24.98 2.31 13.08
N ILE A 549 24.03 1.41 12.81
CA ILE A 549 23.02 0.90 13.74
C ILE A 549 23.04 -0.65 13.73
N PRO A 550 23.40 -1.30 14.85
CA PRO A 550 23.36 -2.76 14.98
C PRO A 550 21.93 -3.29 15.28
N SER A 551 21.66 -4.57 14.99
CA SER A 551 20.42 -5.28 15.32
C SER A 551 20.66 -6.79 15.41
N LEU A 552 20.17 -7.43 16.48
CA LEU A 552 20.27 -8.88 16.68
C LEU A 552 18.99 -9.61 16.25
N PRO A 553 19.06 -10.62 15.39
CA PRO A 553 17.94 -11.45 15.00
C PRO A 553 17.72 -12.66 15.93
N GLY A 554 16.47 -12.91 16.34
CA GLY A 554 16.06 -14.24 16.82
C GLY A 554 15.75 -15.15 15.63
N SER A 555 16.51 -16.23 15.46
CA SER A 555 16.37 -17.36 14.49
C SER A 555 16.06 -17.05 13.01
N GLY A 556 16.05 -15.81 12.59
CA GLY A 556 15.93 -15.38 11.20
C GLY A 556 16.25 -13.90 11.11
N ILE A 557 17.18 -13.52 10.24
CA ILE A 557 17.63 -12.13 10.12
C ILE A 557 16.44 -11.27 9.66
N PRO A 558 15.90 -10.35 10.49
CA PRO A 558 14.83 -9.45 10.09
C PRO A 558 15.30 -8.58 8.95
N LEU A 559 14.33 -8.14 8.16
CA LEU A 559 14.57 -7.14 7.13
C LEU A 559 15.33 -5.95 7.73
N PRO A 560 16.49 -5.59 7.16
CA PRO A 560 17.37 -4.60 7.73
C PRO A 560 16.81 -3.20 7.79
N TRP A 561 15.60 -2.90 7.35
CA TRP A 561 15.19 -1.51 7.33
C TRP A 561 13.97 -1.19 8.15
N ILE A 562 13.43 -2.16 8.90
CA ILE A 562 12.27 -1.88 9.75
C ILE A 562 12.18 -2.81 10.99
N THR A 563 12.75 -2.41 12.15
CA THR A 563 12.30 -2.66 13.57
C THR A 563 13.22 -1.92 14.59
N PRO A 564 12.83 -1.71 15.88
CA PRO A 564 12.65 -0.39 16.52
C PRO A 564 13.82 0.06 17.43
N GLY A 565 13.89 1.38 17.66
CA GLY A 565 14.24 1.99 18.96
C GLY A 565 15.71 2.04 19.42
N GLY A 566 16.21 3.27 19.56
CA GLY A 566 17.11 3.71 20.65
C GLY A 566 16.63 5.10 21.06
N GLU A 567 16.51 5.36 22.36
CA GLU A 567 15.78 6.47 23.00
C GLU A 567 16.15 7.90 22.54
N PRO A 568 15.25 8.90 22.70
CA PRO A 568 15.61 10.30 22.60
C PRO A 568 16.47 10.67 23.81
N GLY A 569 17.80 10.57 23.66
CA GLY A 569 18.71 11.26 24.56
C GLY A 569 18.46 12.76 24.45
N GLU A 570 18.12 13.37 25.58
CA GLU A 570 17.99 14.81 25.76
C GLU A 570 19.14 15.58 25.08
N PRO A 571 18.89 16.81 24.57
CA PRO A 571 19.98 17.65 24.13
C PRO A 571 20.87 17.96 25.33
N TRP A 572 22.03 17.31 25.39
CA TRP A 572 23.17 17.78 26.16
C TRP A 572 23.54 19.17 25.65
N ASN A 573 22.96 20.18 26.27
CA ASN A 573 23.40 21.57 26.19
C ASN A 573 23.46 22.10 27.63
N THR A 574 24.42 21.56 28.38
CA THR A 574 24.97 22.24 29.55
C THR A 574 26.23 22.95 29.09
N GLU A 575 26.15 24.29 29.07
CA GLU A 575 27.23 25.26 29.31
C GLU A 575 28.40 25.23 28.31
N GLU A 576 29.13 26.29 27.97
CA GLU A 576 29.20 27.72 28.19
C GLU A 576 30.34 28.12 27.23
N GLU A 577 30.22 29.25 26.54
CA GLU A 577 31.32 30.05 25.95
C GLU A 577 30.57 31.18 25.20
N GLU A 578 30.23 32.29 25.86
CA GLU A 578 31.09 33.46 26.06
C GLU A 578 32.01 33.77 24.86
N TRP A 579 31.83 35.00 24.35
CA TRP A 579 32.50 35.74 23.26
C TRP A 579 31.81 35.76 21.90
#